data_AF-A0A965AKA3-F1
#
_entry.id   AF-A0A965AKA3-F1
#
_cell.length_a   1.000
_cell.length_b   1.000
_cell.length_c   1.000
_cell.angle_alpha   90.00
_cell.angle_beta   90.00
_cell.angle_gamma   90.00
#
_symmetry.space_group_name_H-M   'P 1'
#
loop_
_entity.id
_entity.type
_entity.pdbx_description
1 polymer ?
#
loop_
_entity_poly.entity_id
_entity_poly.type
_entity_poly.pdbx_seq_one_letter_code
_entity_poly.pdbx_strand_id
1 'polypeptide(L)'
;IADLEKALKKSKGVSNTYAATIKKLKEDLASKNTEIASLQEQVEKYRNENQNLIQTVGLQEAEIADKDEQLAAKRSELALIEARIQEIMLQSKMSEADAYYARAVAVEEAANRTKLAPRKKKETYQEALELYKKAQSLGSKDAAAKIAELEKKI
;
A
#
# COMPACT_ATOMS: atom_id res chain seq x y z
N ILE A 1 -48.15 56.69 -69.82
CA ILE A 1 -46.69 56.86 -69.63
C ILE A 1 -46.33 56.95 -68.15
N ALA A 2 -46.95 57.85 -67.37
CA ALA A 2 -46.67 58.02 -65.94
C ALA A 2 -46.84 56.74 -65.07
N ASP A 3 -47.87 55.93 -65.30
CA ASP A 3 -48.08 54.70 -64.52
C ASP A 3 -47.03 53.62 -64.80
N LEU A 4 -46.54 53.55 -66.04
CA LEU A 4 -45.45 52.66 -66.43
C LEU A 4 -44.13 53.08 -65.78
N GLU A 5 -43.85 54.38 -65.68
CA GLU A 5 -42.67 54.90 -64.96
C GLU A 5 -42.74 54.59 -63.46
N LYS A 6 -43.94 54.72 -62.86
CA LYS A 6 -44.16 54.42 -61.45
C LYS A 6 -43.99 52.93 -61.14
N ALA A 7 -44.50 52.06 -62.01
CA ALA A 7 -44.31 50.61 -61.94
C ALA A 7 -42.84 50.22 -62.12
N LEU A 8 -42.14 50.83 -63.09
CA LEU A 8 -40.72 50.61 -63.32
C LEU A 8 -39.88 51.03 -62.10
N LYS A 9 -40.19 52.18 -61.50
CA LYS A 9 -39.50 52.68 -60.30
C LYS A 9 -39.72 51.75 -59.11
N LYS A 10 -40.94 51.23 -58.93
CA LYS A 10 -41.26 50.23 -57.90
C LYS A 10 -40.53 48.91 -58.13
N SER A 11 -40.51 48.41 -59.36
CA SER A 11 -39.79 47.18 -59.75
C SER A 11 -38.29 47.31 -59.53
N LYS A 12 -37.69 48.46 -59.86
CA LYS A 12 -36.26 48.74 -59.60
C LYS A 12 -35.96 48.79 -58.09
N GLY A 13 -36.85 49.40 -57.30
CA GLY A 13 -36.73 49.41 -55.84
C GLY A 13 -36.75 48.00 -55.23
N VAL A 14 -37.71 47.17 -55.67
CA VAL A 14 -37.83 45.77 -55.24
C VAL A 14 -36.63 44.92 -55.67
N SER A 15 -36.15 45.09 -56.90
CA SER A 15 -34.94 44.44 -57.40
C SER A 15 -33.70 44.80 -56.57
N ASN A 16 -33.57 46.08 -56.18
CA ASN A 16 -32.46 46.54 -55.34
C ASN A 16 -32.53 45.96 -53.92
N THR A 17 -33.72 45.83 -53.33
CA THR A 17 -33.88 45.18 -52.03
C THR A 17 -33.50 43.71 -52.08
N TYR A 18 -33.93 42.96 -53.12
CA TYR A 18 -33.52 41.56 -53.26
C TYR A 18 -32.01 41.41 -53.49
N ALA A 19 -31.39 42.29 -54.27
CA ALA A 19 -29.95 42.29 -54.46
C ALA A 19 -29.19 42.50 -53.13
N ALA A 20 -29.68 43.40 -52.26
CA ALA A 20 -29.11 43.63 -50.95
C ALA A 20 -29.28 42.41 -50.02
N THR A 21 -30.46 41.78 -50.02
CA THR A 21 -30.70 40.55 -49.24
C THR A 21 -29.83 39.39 -49.72
N ILE A 22 -29.71 39.19 -51.04
CA ILE A 22 -28.84 38.15 -51.62
C ILE A 22 -27.38 38.40 -51.23
N LYS A 23 -26.92 39.65 -51.25
CA LYS A 23 -25.56 40.00 -50.82
C LYS A 23 -25.34 39.62 -49.34
N LYS A 24 -26.27 40.01 -48.46
CA LYS A 24 -26.20 39.68 -47.04
C LYS A 24 -26.21 38.17 -46.79
N LEU A 25 -27.10 37.43 -47.45
CA LEU A 25 -27.16 35.96 -47.33
C LEU A 25 -25.87 35.28 -47.79
N LYS A 26 -25.20 35.82 -48.83
CA LYS A 26 -23.88 35.33 -49.26
C LYS A 26 -22.80 35.60 -48.22
N GLU A 27 -22.81 36.78 -47.61
CA GLU A 27 -21.88 37.14 -46.53
C GLU A 27 -22.09 36.25 -45.30
N ASP A 28 -23.35 36.07 -44.88
CA ASP A 28 -23.71 35.20 -43.76
C ASP A 28 -23.32 33.73 -44.03
N LEU A 29 -23.54 33.23 -45.25
CA LEU A 29 -23.15 31.88 -45.65
C LEU A 29 -21.63 31.70 -45.67
N ALA A 30 -20.88 32.70 -46.14
CA ALA A 30 -19.42 32.68 -46.09
C ALA A 30 -18.91 32.64 -44.64
N SER A 31 -19.48 33.48 -43.76
CA SER A 31 -19.16 33.49 -42.33
C SER A 31 -19.46 32.14 -41.68
N LYS A 32 -20.63 31.55 -41.94
CA LYS A 32 -20.99 30.23 -41.42
C LYS A 32 -20.08 29.12 -41.92
N ASN A 33 -19.66 29.17 -43.18
CA ASN A 33 -18.68 28.20 -43.71
C ASN A 33 -17.32 28.31 -43.00
N THR A 34 -16.86 29.53 -42.69
CA THR A 34 -15.62 29.72 -41.92
C THR A 34 -15.73 29.20 -40.49
N GLU A 35 -16.89 29.43 -39.85
CA GLU A 35 -17.17 28.93 -38.50
C GLU A 35 -17.22 27.39 -38.49
N ILE A 36 -17.89 26.77 -39.46
CA ILE A 36 -17.95 25.31 -39.62
C ILE A 36 -16.54 24.73 -39.79
N ALA A 37 -15.70 25.33 -40.63
CA ALA A 37 -14.33 24.86 -40.83
C ALA A 37 -13.52 24.92 -39.53
N SER A 38 -13.64 26.00 -38.76
CA SER A 38 -12.95 26.14 -37.47
C SER A 38 -13.45 25.12 -36.43
N LEU A 39 -14.76 24.86 -36.37
CA LEU A 39 -15.32 23.86 -35.48
C LEU A 39 -14.89 22.45 -35.87
N GLN A 40 -14.80 22.14 -37.16
CA GLN A 40 -14.31 20.85 -37.65
C GLN A 40 -12.84 20.63 -37.23
N GLU A 41 -12.00 21.65 -37.34
CA GLU A 41 -10.61 21.57 -36.89
C GLU A 41 -10.51 21.32 -35.37
N GLN A 42 -11.33 22.02 -34.58
CA GLN A 42 -11.39 21.81 -33.12
C GLN A 42 -11.86 20.39 -32.75
N VAL A 43 -12.86 19.86 -33.45
CA VAL A 43 -13.36 18.50 -33.22
C VAL A 43 -12.27 17.48 -33.50
N GLU A 44 -11.53 17.60 -34.60
CA GLU A 44 -10.42 16.70 -34.91
C GLU A 44 -9.28 16.81 -33.89
N LYS A 45 -8.96 18.03 -33.45
CA LYS A 45 -7.99 18.24 -32.37
C LYS A 45 -8.41 17.51 -31.09
N TYR A 46 -9.63 17.73 -30.61
CA TYR A 46 -10.11 17.08 -29.39
C TYR A 46 -10.26 15.57 -29.53
N ARG A 47 -10.58 15.08 -30.72
CA ARG A 47 -10.62 13.64 -31.01
C ARG A 47 -9.24 13.01 -30.82
N ASN A 48 -8.20 13.64 -31.35
CA ASN A 48 -6.81 13.18 -31.20
C ASN A 48 -6.35 13.26 -29.74
N GLU A 49 -6.63 14.37 -29.05
CA GLU A 49 -6.30 14.52 -27.63
C GLU A 49 -6.99 13.44 -26.77
N ASN A 50 -8.27 13.18 -27.01
CA ASN A 50 -8.99 12.12 -26.30
C ASN A 50 -8.42 10.73 -26.57
N GLN A 51 -8.04 10.41 -27.81
CA GLN A 51 -7.40 9.13 -28.11
C GLN A 51 -6.06 8.96 -27.36
N ASN A 52 -5.26 10.01 -27.31
CA ASN A 52 -3.99 9.99 -26.56
C ASN A 52 -4.23 9.83 -25.06
N LEU A 53 -5.25 10.49 -24.50
CA LEU A 53 -5.63 10.35 -23.10
C LEU A 53 -6.11 8.93 -22.79
N ILE A 54 -6.94 8.33 -23.65
CA ILE A 54 -7.40 6.95 -23.48
C ILE A 54 -6.20 5.98 -23.43
N GLN A 55 -5.24 6.14 -24.34
CA GLN A 55 -4.02 5.32 -24.33
C GLN A 55 -3.20 5.52 -23.05
N THR A 56 -3.04 6.77 -22.62
CA THR A 56 -2.30 7.10 -21.39
C THR A 56 -2.96 6.48 -20.16
N VAL A 57 -4.28 6.59 -20.04
CA VAL A 57 -5.05 6.00 -18.94
C VAL A 57 -4.91 4.48 -18.96
N GLY A 58 -5.02 3.84 -20.13
CA GLY A 58 -4.83 2.38 -20.24
C GLY A 58 -3.44 1.92 -19.81
N LEU A 59 -2.39 2.67 -20.13
CA LEU A 59 -1.03 2.38 -19.63
C LEU A 59 -0.93 2.55 -18.12
N GLN A 60 -1.53 3.61 -17.56
CA GLN A 60 -1.54 3.84 -16.11
C GLN A 60 -2.32 2.77 -15.35
N GLU A 61 -3.46 2.32 -15.88
CA GLU A 61 -4.24 1.22 -15.29
C GLU A 61 -3.44 -0.08 -15.25
N ALA A 62 -2.72 -0.41 -16.32
CA ALA A 62 -1.85 -1.59 -16.36
C ALA A 62 -0.68 -1.48 -15.36
N GLU A 63 -0.07 -0.30 -15.23
CA GLU A 63 1.01 -0.06 -14.27
C GLU A 63 0.51 -0.15 -12.81
N ILE A 64 -0.70 0.35 -12.54
CA ILE A 64 -1.33 0.23 -11.22
C ILE A 64 -1.59 -1.24 -10.88
N ALA A 65 -2.14 -2.01 -11.81
CA ALA A 65 -2.40 -3.43 -11.61
C ALA A 65 -1.11 -4.23 -11.29
N ASP A 66 -0.04 -3.99 -12.05
CA ASP A 66 1.27 -4.62 -11.80
C ASP A 66 1.82 -4.25 -10.40
N LYS A 67 1.73 -2.97 -10.02
CA LYS A 67 2.15 -2.52 -8.69
C LYS A 67 1.33 -3.14 -7.56
N ASP A 68 0.02 -3.31 -7.75
CA ASP A 68 -0.84 -3.95 -6.77
C ASP A 68 -0.50 -5.45 -6.58
N GLU A 69 -0.18 -6.16 -7.66
CA GLU A 69 0.32 -7.54 -7.58
C GLU A 69 1.66 -7.63 -6.84
N GLN A 70 2.60 -6.72 -7.14
CA GLN A 70 3.88 -6.65 -6.44
C GLN A 70 3.69 -6.35 -4.94
N LEU A 71 2.79 -5.42 -4.60
CA LEU A 71 2.46 -5.10 -3.20
C LEU A 71 1.85 -6.30 -2.48
N ALA A 72 0.94 -7.03 -3.11
CA ALA A 72 0.34 -8.23 -2.54
C ALA A 72 1.41 -9.31 -2.26
N ALA A 73 2.32 -9.55 -3.22
CA ALA A 73 3.42 -10.48 -3.04
C ALA A 73 4.35 -10.06 -1.88
N LYS A 74 4.70 -8.77 -1.80
CA LYS A 74 5.55 -8.22 -0.73
C LYS A 74 4.90 -8.31 0.65
N ARG A 75 3.58 -8.09 0.74
CA ARG A 75 2.83 -8.28 2.00
C ARG A 75 2.85 -9.72 2.46
N SER A 76 2.69 -10.68 1.55
CA SER A 76 2.79 -12.10 1.87
C SER A 76 4.20 -12.50 2.33
N GLU A 77 5.24 -11.97 1.66
CA GLU A 77 6.64 -12.18 2.05
C GLU A 77 6.92 -11.63 3.45
N LEU A 78 6.45 -10.41 3.74
CA LEU A 78 6.60 -9.78 5.05
C LEU A 78 5.94 -10.62 6.16
N ALA A 79 4.71 -11.08 5.94
CA ALA A 79 4.00 -11.93 6.91
C ALA A 79 4.75 -13.23 7.21
N LEU A 80 5.35 -13.86 6.18
CA LEU A 80 6.17 -15.06 6.35
C LEU A 80 7.44 -14.77 7.17
N ILE A 81 8.11 -13.65 6.90
CA ILE A 81 9.31 -13.23 7.64
C ILE A 81 8.98 -12.95 9.10
N GLU A 82 7.88 -12.24 9.37
CA GLU A 82 7.42 -11.95 10.73
C GLU A 82 7.12 -13.23 11.51
N ALA A 83 6.42 -14.19 10.91
CA ALA A 83 6.17 -15.50 11.51
C ALA A 83 7.48 -16.24 11.83
N ARG A 84 8.44 -16.22 10.90
CA ARG A 84 9.76 -16.83 11.10
C ARG A 84 10.57 -16.15 12.21
N ILE A 85 10.50 -14.83 12.33
CA ILE A 85 11.14 -14.08 13.41
C ILE A 85 10.53 -14.48 14.76
N GLN A 86 9.20 -14.58 14.85
CA GLN A 86 8.54 -15.01 16.08
C GLN A 86 8.93 -16.44 16.46
N GLU A 87 9.03 -17.35 15.49
CA GLU A 87 9.50 -18.71 15.71
C GLU A 87 10.94 -18.74 16.24
N ILE A 88 11.87 -18.02 15.61
CA ILE A 88 13.27 -17.94 16.05
C ILE A 88 13.36 -17.35 17.46
N MET A 89 12.58 -16.31 17.77
CA MET A 89 12.56 -15.70 19.09
C MET A 89 12.05 -16.68 20.16
N LEU A 90 11.03 -17.47 19.85
CA LEU A 90 10.53 -18.52 20.76
C LEU A 90 11.58 -19.61 20.96
N GLN A 91 12.19 -20.11 19.87
CA GLN A 91 13.24 -21.13 19.93
C GLN A 91 14.46 -20.65 20.72
N SER A 92 14.86 -19.38 20.56
CA SER A 92 15.95 -18.76 21.30
C SER A 92 15.64 -18.71 22.80
N LYS A 93 14.44 -18.25 23.19
CA LYS A 93 14.00 -18.24 24.59
C LYS A 93 13.97 -19.63 25.21
N MET A 94 13.47 -20.63 24.48
CA MET A 94 13.46 -22.02 24.93
C MET A 94 14.89 -22.55 25.12
N SER A 95 15.76 -22.32 24.14
CA SER A 95 17.17 -22.76 24.22
C SER A 95 17.91 -22.10 25.39
N GLU A 96 17.64 -20.81 25.65
CA GLU A 96 18.20 -20.09 26.78
C GLU A 96 17.65 -20.63 28.11
N ALA A 97 16.34 -20.90 28.19
CA ALA A 97 15.71 -21.53 29.35
C ALA A 97 16.33 -22.90 29.66
N ASP A 98 16.53 -23.72 28.64
CA ASP A 98 17.13 -25.06 28.76
C ASP A 98 18.59 -24.98 29.21
N ALA A 99 19.35 -24.01 28.72
CA ALA A 99 20.74 -23.78 29.15
C ALA A 99 20.82 -23.38 30.63
N TYR A 100 19.96 -22.47 31.09
CA TYR A 100 19.89 -22.11 32.52
C TYR A 100 19.44 -23.29 33.37
N TYR A 101 18.47 -24.07 32.92
CA TYR A 101 17.99 -25.26 33.62
C TYR A 101 19.09 -26.31 33.76
N ALA A 102 19.79 -26.64 32.66
CA ALA A 102 20.89 -27.59 32.67
C ALA A 102 22.02 -27.15 33.61
N ARG A 103 22.34 -25.85 33.63
CA ARG A 103 23.32 -25.28 34.57
C ARG A 103 22.83 -25.38 36.01
N ALA A 104 21.56 -25.12 36.29
CA ALA A 104 20.97 -25.24 37.61
C ALA A 104 21.04 -26.68 38.13
N VAL A 105 20.71 -27.67 37.28
CA VAL A 105 20.83 -29.10 37.59
C VAL A 105 22.27 -29.46 37.95
N ALA A 106 23.26 -29.00 37.16
CA ALA A 106 24.67 -29.28 37.44
C ALA A 106 25.14 -28.67 38.78
N VAL A 107 24.71 -27.44 39.10
CA VAL A 107 25.06 -26.77 40.37
C VAL A 107 24.38 -27.46 41.56
N GLU A 108 23.11 -27.84 41.43
CA GLU A 108 22.39 -28.61 42.45
C GLU A 108 23.05 -29.98 42.69
N GLU A 109 23.40 -30.69 41.62
CA GLU A 109 24.09 -31.97 41.71
C GLU A 109 25.46 -31.82 42.37
N ALA A 110 26.22 -30.77 42.04
CA ALA A 110 27.48 -30.47 42.70
C ALA A 110 27.30 -30.27 44.22
N ALA A 111 26.30 -29.50 44.65
CA ALA A 111 25.98 -29.34 46.08
C ALA A 111 25.59 -30.65 46.77
N ASN A 112 24.92 -31.56 46.05
CA ASN A 112 24.54 -32.87 46.56
C ASN A 112 25.73 -33.83 46.69
N ARG A 113 26.65 -33.83 45.70
CA ARG A 113 27.76 -34.78 45.59
C ARG A 113 29.01 -34.34 46.35
N THR A 114 29.19 -33.04 46.57
CA THR A 114 30.38 -32.51 47.25
C THR A 114 30.16 -32.36 48.75
N LYS A 115 31.18 -32.68 49.54
CA LYS A 115 31.16 -32.58 51.01
C LYS A 115 31.46 -31.15 51.46
N LEU A 116 30.61 -30.21 51.04
CA LEU A 116 30.72 -28.78 51.37
C LEU A 116 30.35 -28.53 52.84
N ALA A 117 30.97 -27.52 53.44
CA ALA A 117 30.51 -27.00 54.72
C ALA A 117 29.04 -26.53 54.62
N PRO A 118 28.20 -26.66 55.66
CA PRO A 118 26.76 -26.38 55.60
C PRO A 118 26.41 -25.02 55.00
N ARG A 119 27.17 -23.98 55.37
CA ARG A 119 27.01 -22.62 54.82
C ARG A 119 27.29 -22.58 53.31
N LYS A 120 28.37 -23.21 52.86
CA LYS A 120 28.75 -23.27 51.44
C LYS A 120 27.75 -24.08 50.62
N LYS A 121 27.23 -25.17 51.19
CA LYS A 121 26.17 -25.97 50.57
C LYS A 121 24.88 -25.16 50.37
N LYS A 122 24.48 -24.37 51.38
CA LYS A 122 23.34 -23.45 51.28
C LYS A 122 23.56 -22.35 50.22
N GLU A 123 24.76 -21.77 50.15
CA GLU A 123 25.13 -20.79 49.10
C GLU A 123 25.04 -21.42 47.69
N THR A 124 25.51 -22.65 47.50
CA THR A 124 25.41 -23.36 46.20
C THR A 124 23.96 -23.72 45.83
N TYR A 125 23.10 -24.07 46.79
CA TYR A 125 21.68 -24.26 46.52
C TYR A 125 20.96 -22.96 46.18
N GLN A 126 21.34 -21.84 46.78
CA GLN A 126 20.82 -20.52 46.40
C GLN A 126 21.21 -20.16 44.96
N GLU A 127 22.45 -20.47 44.55
CA GLU A 127 22.88 -20.29 43.16
C GLU A 127 22.07 -21.14 42.19
N ALA A 128 21.84 -22.42 42.50
CA ALA A 128 20.98 -23.29 41.69
C ALA A 128 19.53 -22.75 41.62
N LEU A 129 18.99 -22.27 42.74
CA LEU A 129 17.65 -21.69 42.82
C LEU A 129 17.50 -20.47 41.91
N GLU A 130 18.47 -19.55 41.91
CA GLU A 130 18.46 -18.37 41.04
C GLU A 130 18.54 -18.75 39.55
N LEU A 131 19.30 -19.80 39.20
CA LEU A 131 19.35 -20.32 37.84
C LEU A 131 18.02 -20.97 37.42
N TYR A 132 17.37 -21.74 38.30
CA TYR A 132 16.04 -22.29 38.02
C TYR A 132 14.99 -21.18 37.87
N LYS A 133 15.02 -20.13 38.69
CA LYS A 133 14.12 -18.97 38.54
C LYS A 133 14.28 -18.28 37.20
N LYS A 134 15.52 -18.14 36.70
CA LYS A 134 15.81 -17.61 35.36
C LYS A 134 15.30 -18.54 34.25
N ALA A 135 15.50 -19.85 34.39
CA ALA A 135 14.94 -20.82 33.45
C ALA A 135 13.40 -20.76 33.42
N GLN A 136 12.75 -20.63 34.58
CA GLN A 136 11.30 -20.51 34.69
C GLN A 136 10.78 -19.22 34.07
N SER A 137 11.43 -18.08 34.30
CA SER A 137 11.02 -16.79 33.72
C SER A 137 11.12 -16.78 32.19
N LEU A 138 11.98 -17.62 31.61
CA LEU A 138 12.11 -17.83 30.18
C LEU A 138 11.16 -18.91 29.62
N GLY A 139 10.42 -19.62 30.48
CA GLY A 139 9.35 -20.54 30.09
C GLY A 139 9.63 -22.03 30.33
N SER A 140 10.70 -22.40 31.03
CA SER A 140 10.94 -23.79 31.42
C SER A 140 9.90 -24.26 32.44
N LYS A 141 9.12 -25.28 32.06
CA LYS A 141 8.05 -25.84 32.91
C LYS A 141 8.61 -26.67 34.07
N ASP A 142 9.72 -27.36 33.83
CA ASP A 142 10.32 -28.27 34.82
C ASP A 142 11.03 -27.51 35.95
N ALA A 143 11.45 -26.26 35.69
CA ALA A 143 12.08 -25.40 36.67
C ALA A 143 11.17 -25.11 37.88
N ALA A 144 9.86 -25.03 37.70
CA ALA A 144 8.90 -24.71 38.77
C ALA A 144 8.92 -25.75 39.91
N ALA A 145 8.98 -27.04 39.55
CA ALA A 145 9.04 -28.12 40.53
C ALA A 145 10.36 -28.09 41.31
N LYS A 146 11.47 -27.80 40.63
CA LYS A 146 12.80 -27.71 41.24
C LYS A 146 12.97 -26.51 42.17
N ILE A 147 12.40 -25.37 41.82
CA ILE A 147 12.33 -24.19 42.68
C ILE A 147 11.64 -24.54 44.00
N ALA A 148 10.45 -25.14 43.95
CA ALA A 148 9.69 -25.51 45.13
C ALA A 148 10.41 -26.57 46.01
N GLU A 149 11.19 -27.46 45.39
CA GLU A 149 12.02 -28.45 46.09
C GLU A 149 13.21 -27.80 46.81
N LEU A 150 13.91 -26.89 46.14
CA LEU A 150 15.10 -26.19 46.67
C LEU A 150 14.75 -25.17 47.75
N GLU A 151 13.63 -24.46 47.62
CA GLU A 151 13.16 -23.51 48.64
C GLU A 151 12.89 -24.19 49.99
N LYS A 152 12.58 -25.49 50.01
CA LYS A 152 12.42 -26.27 51.25
C LYS A 152 13.75 -26.72 51.87
N LYS A 153 14.84 -26.74 51.09
CA LYS A 153 16.17 -27.23 51.50
C LYS A 153 17.09 -26.10 51.99
N ILE A 154 16.76 -24.85 51.69
CA ILE A 154 17.52 -23.63 52.03
C ILE A 154 16.97 -23.02 53.32
#